data_AF-A0A397FQ20-F1
#
_entry.id   AF-A0A397FQ20-F1
#
_cell.length_a   1.000
_cell.length_b   1.000
_cell.length_c   1.000
_cell.angle_alpha   90.00
_cell.angle_beta   90.00
_cell.angle_gamma   90.00
#
_symmetry.space_group_name_H-M   'P 1'
#
loop_
_entity.id
_entity.type
_entity.pdbx_description
1 polymer ?
#
loop_
_entity_poly.entity_id
_entity_poly.type
_entity_poly.pdbx_seq_one_letter_code
_entity_poly.pdbx_strand_id
1 'polypeptide(L)'
;MVAPIIWFCVVCVTYGCKKLHDGYEQNQRTKREKYSVKAKSIEAERKRLEKLDKKDKQIDKDLDKGKEEESNLQKAINDINKKLNDKNISEKEEGELRSQLTILQAQLDDVKKNNKNLRDEKENNRKERDRILKMISDIGKNIDEKHWIWDFLTLENILLMGGCYVMYKLLKEEKK
;
A
#
# COMPACT_ATOMS: atom_id res chain seq x y z
N MET A 1 51.54 14.54 43.58
CA MET A 1 50.47 13.51 43.54
C MET A 1 49.44 13.85 42.47
N VAL A 2 49.80 13.85 41.17
CA VAL A 2 48.91 14.34 40.09
C VAL A 2 48.56 13.22 39.07
N ALA A 3 49.38 12.17 38.99
CA ALA A 3 49.22 11.06 38.06
C ALA A 3 47.90 10.24 38.19
N PRO A 4 47.34 9.92 39.38
CA PRO A 4 46.15 9.08 39.45
C PRO A 4 44.86 9.81 39.03
N ILE A 5 44.81 11.14 39.18
CA ILE A 5 43.64 11.95 38.83
C ILE A 5 43.51 12.09 37.30
N ILE A 6 44.63 12.31 36.60
CA ILE A 6 44.68 12.39 35.15
C ILE A 6 44.27 11.05 34.52
N TRP A 7 44.74 9.93 35.07
CA TRP A 7 44.40 8.60 34.54
C TRP A 7 42.91 8.27 34.71
N PHE A 8 42.31 8.62 35.85
CA PHE A 8 40.88 8.42 36.09
C PHE A 8 40.01 9.27 35.14
N CYS A 9 40.41 10.52 34.87
CA CYS A 9 39.72 11.38 33.90
C CYS A 9 39.79 10.84 32.47
N VAL A 10 40.95 10.35 32.01
CA VAL A 10 41.11 9.80 30.65
C VAL A 10 40.30 8.50 30.48
N VAL A 11 40.27 7.64 31.50
CA VAL A 11 39.47 6.40 31.47
C VAL A 11 37.96 6.71 31.49
N CYS A 12 37.50 7.68 32.27
CA CYS A 12 36.09 8.07 32.29
C CYS A 12 35.64 8.71 30.98
N VAL A 13 36.47 9.57 30.37
CA VAL A 13 36.16 10.20 29.07
C VAL A 13 36.15 9.16 27.94
N THR A 14 37.14 8.28 27.88
CA THR A 14 37.18 7.23 26.84
C THR A 14 36.04 6.21 26.98
N TYR A 15 35.68 5.82 28.21
CA TYR A 15 34.55 4.92 28.45
C TYR A 15 33.19 5.58 28.16
N GLY A 16 33.04 6.88 28.47
CA GLY A 16 31.87 7.67 28.10
C GLY A 16 31.71 7.81 26.59
N CYS A 17 32.79 8.12 25.88
CA CYS A 17 32.80 8.20 24.41
C CYS A 17 32.45 6.86 23.76
N LYS A 18 32.93 5.73 24.31
CA LYS A 18 32.63 4.40 23.77
C LYS A 18 31.16 4.02 23.96
N LYS A 19 30.57 4.24 25.14
CA LYS A 19 29.13 4.01 25.36
C LYS A 19 28.24 4.91 24.49
N LEU A 20 28.66 6.16 24.26
CA LEU A 20 27.94 7.07 23.36
C LEU A 20 28.03 6.63 21.90
N HIS A 21 29.21 6.20 21.44
CA HIS A 21 29.42 5.67 20.10
C HIS A 21 28.61 4.39 19.86
N ASP A 22 28.64 3.45 20.81
CA ASP A 22 27.90 2.19 20.74
C ASP A 22 26.38 2.43 20.75
N GLY A 23 25.89 3.38 21.57
CA GLY A 23 24.49 3.80 21.59
C GLY A 23 24.05 4.48 20.28
N TYR A 24 24.91 5.29 19.68
CA TYR A 24 24.67 5.92 18.37
C TYR A 24 24.61 4.87 17.25
N GLU A 25 25.55 3.92 17.23
CA GLU A 25 25.52 2.81 16.26
C GLU A 25 24.26 1.96 16.40
N GLN A 26 23.86 1.60 17.62
CA GLN A 26 22.64 0.83 17.84
C GLN A 26 21.39 1.61 17.37
N ASN A 27 21.29 2.89 17.69
CA ASN A 27 20.16 3.72 17.24
C ASN A 27 20.11 3.84 15.70
N GLN A 28 21.27 3.97 15.04
CA GLN A 28 21.36 3.96 13.59
C GLN A 28 20.95 2.62 12.97
N ARG A 29 21.34 1.49 13.58
CA ARG A 29 20.91 0.14 13.13
C ARG A 29 19.40 -0.03 13.26
N THR A 30 18.81 0.31 14.41
CA THR A 30 17.36 0.24 14.64
C THR A 30 16.58 1.13 13.66
N LYS A 31 17.10 2.33 13.35
CA LYS A 31 16.52 3.21 12.32
C LYS A 31 16.54 2.55 10.94
N ARG A 32 17.69 1.99 10.52
CA ARG A 32 17.82 1.27 9.24
C ARG A 32 16.87 0.08 9.14
N GLU A 33 16.74 -0.70 10.20
CA GLU A 33 15.79 -1.81 10.27
C GLU A 33 14.35 -1.33 10.13
N LYS A 34 13.97 -0.26 10.84
CA LYS A 34 12.63 0.36 10.72
C LYS A 34 12.32 0.82 9.30
N TYR A 35 13.27 1.47 8.61
CA TYR A 35 13.10 1.88 7.22
C TYR A 35 13.03 0.68 6.27
N SER A 36 13.85 -0.35 6.49
CA SER A 36 13.84 -1.58 5.71
C SER A 36 12.49 -2.31 5.81
N VAL A 37 11.92 -2.43 7.01
CA VAL A 37 10.59 -3.02 7.23
C VAL A 37 9.50 -2.21 6.53
N LYS A 38 9.54 -0.87 6.66
CA LYS A 38 8.58 0.01 5.97
C LYS A 38 8.69 -0.09 4.44
N ALA A 39 9.90 -0.13 3.90
CA ALA A 39 10.13 -0.29 2.46
C ALA A 39 9.56 -1.62 1.94
N LYS A 40 9.80 -2.72 2.67
CA LYS A 40 9.21 -4.04 2.35
C LYS A 40 7.69 -4.01 2.40
N SER A 41 7.10 -3.31 3.37
CA SER A 41 5.65 -3.16 3.49
C SER A 41 5.06 -2.37 2.32
N ILE A 42 5.69 -1.24 1.92
CA ILE A 42 5.27 -0.48 0.74
C ILE A 42 5.38 -1.33 -0.53
N GLU A 43 6.46 -2.11 -0.68
CA GLU A 43 6.64 -2.96 -1.85
C GLU A 43 5.57 -4.07 -1.94
N ALA A 44 5.21 -4.66 -0.81
CA ALA A 44 4.13 -5.65 -0.73
C ALA A 44 2.78 -5.05 -1.16
N GLU A 45 2.46 -3.85 -0.67
CA GLU A 45 1.24 -3.14 -1.06
C GLU A 45 1.24 -2.71 -2.53
N ARG A 46 2.40 -2.31 -3.08
CA ARG A 46 2.54 -2.04 -4.53
C ARG A 46 2.29 -3.29 -5.37
N LYS A 47 2.80 -4.45 -4.95
CA LYS A 47 2.50 -5.73 -5.63
C LYS A 47 1.01 -6.08 -5.55
N ARG A 48 0.34 -5.74 -4.45
CA ARG A 48 -1.11 -5.91 -4.31
C ARG A 48 -1.87 -5.00 -5.28
N LEU A 49 -1.46 -3.74 -5.44
CA LEU A 49 -2.02 -2.81 -6.44
C LEU A 49 -1.86 -3.36 -7.86
N GLU A 50 -0.69 -3.87 -8.22
CA GLU A 50 -0.46 -4.45 -9.56
C GLU A 50 -1.39 -5.64 -9.84
N LYS A 51 -1.66 -6.47 -8.83
CA LYS A 51 -2.63 -7.57 -8.94
C LYS A 51 -4.05 -7.06 -9.14
N LEU A 52 -4.46 -6.02 -8.42
CA LEU A 52 -5.77 -5.39 -8.60
C LEU A 52 -5.91 -4.79 -10.00
N ASP A 53 -4.88 -4.11 -10.52
CA ASP A 53 -4.89 -3.59 -11.89
C ASP A 53 -5.04 -4.70 -12.95
N LYS A 54 -4.38 -5.85 -12.75
CA LYS A 54 -4.55 -7.01 -13.64
C LYS A 54 -5.96 -7.57 -13.58
N LYS A 55 -6.56 -7.65 -12.38
CA LYS A 55 -7.96 -8.06 -12.21
C LYS A 55 -8.92 -7.09 -12.87
N ASP A 56 -8.76 -5.78 -12.66
CA ASP A 56 -9.63 -4.76 -13.27
C ASP A 56 -9.58 -4.82 -14.80
N LYS A 57 -8.40 -5.01 -15.39
CA LYS A 57 -8.25 -5.23 -16.83
C LYS A 57 -8.95 -6.49 -17.32
N GLN A 58 -8.99 -7.54 -16.52
CA GLN A 58 -9.69 -8.78 -16.86
C GLN A 58 -11.21 -8.58 -16.77
N ILE A 59 -11.68 -7.95 -15.69
CA ILE A 59 -13.10 -7.57 -15.53
C ILE A 59 -13.57 -6.72 -16.70
N ASP A 60 -12.76 -5.77 -17.18
CA ASP A 60 -13.11 -4.95 -18.35
C ASP A 60 -13.28 -5.77 -19.62
N LYS A 61 -12.40 -6.74 -19.87
CA LYS A 61 -12.55 -7.68 -21.00
C LYS A 61 -13.80 -8.53 -20.87
N ASP A 62 -14.10 -9.01 -19.67
CA ASP A 62 -15.26 -9.87 -19.44
C ASP A 62 -16.58 -9.09 -19.53
N LEU A 63 -16.59 -7.81 -19.12
CA LEU A 63 -17.69 -6.90 -19.35
C LEU A 63 -17.92 -6.61 -20.84
N ASP A 64 -16.85 -6.44 -21.63
CA ASP A 64 -17.00 -6.21 -23.07
C ASP A 64 -17.51 -7.46 -23.80
N LYS A 65 -17.04 -8.65 -23.43
CA LYS A 65 -17.61 -9.92 -23.91
C LYS A 65 -19.07 -10.06 -23.52
N GLY A 66 -19.40 -9.76 -22.26
CA GLY A 66 -20.77 -9.82 -21.76
C GLY A 66 -21.71 -8.85 -22.49
N LYS A 67 -21.25 -7.68 -22.92
CA LYS A 67 -22.02 -6.76 -23.77
C LYS A 67 -22.26 -7.31 -25.17
N GLU A 68 -21.26 -7.94 -25.76
CA GLU A 68 -21.38 -8.58 -27.08
C GLU A 68 -22.38 -9.74 -27.02
N GLU A 69 -22.28 -10.58 -26.00
CA GLU A 69 -23.20 -11.69 -25.74
C GLU A 69 -24.64 -11.18 -25.50
N GLU A 70 -24.82 -10.14 -24.69
CA GLU A 70 -26.10 -9.48 -24.47
C GLU A 70 -26.71 -8.98 -25.80
N SER A 71 -25.90 -8.35 -26.66
CA SER A 71 -26.35 -7.89 -27.98
C SER A 71 -26.77 -9.03 -28.89
N ASN A 72 -26.01 -10.13 -28.91
CA ASN A 72 -26.30 -11.30 -29.73
C ASN A 72 -27.57 -12.02 -29.27
N LEU A 73 -27.75 -12.21 -27.96
CA LEU A 73 -28.97 -12.77 -27.38
C LEU A 73 -30.19 -11.88 -27.69
N GLN A 74 -30.06 -10.56 -27.56
CA GLN A 74 -31.14 -9.64 -27.89
C GLN A 74 -31.54 -9.70 -29.37
N LYS A 75 -30.57 -9.83 -30.29
CA LYS A 75 -30.84 -10.05 -31.72
C LYS A 75 -31.57 -11.37 -31.96
N ALA A 76 -31.10 -12.46 -31.36
CA ALA A 76 -31.73 -13.78 -31.50
C ALA A 76 -33.18 -13.78 -30.98
N ILE A 77 -33.43 -13.16 -29.82
CA ILE A 77 -34.78 -12.98 -29.26
C ILE A 77 -35.66 -12.17 -30.23
N ASN A 78 -35.13 -11.07 -30.79
CA ASN A 78 -35.88 -10.24 -31.74
C ASN A 78 -36.22 -11.02 -33.02
N ASP A 79 -35.31 -11.84 -33.52
CA ASP A 79 -35.54 -12.64 -34.72
C ASP A 79 -36.55 -13.76 -34.49
N ILE A 80 -36.53 -14.42 -33.33
CA ILE A 80 -37.58 -15.37 -32.93
C ILE A 80 -38.94 -14.68 -32.79
N ASN A 81 -38.98 -13.51 -32.15
CA ASN A 81 -40.22 -12.73 -32.04
C ASN A 81 -40.79 -12.34 -33.41
N LYS A 82 -39.95 -12.01 -34.40
CA LYS A 82 -40.40 -11.75 -35.77
C LYS A 82 -41.01 -13.00 -36.40
N LYS A 83 -40.39 -14.17 -36.23
CA LYS A 83 -40.92 -15.45 -36.73
C LYS A 83 -42.24 -15.82 -36.08
N LEU A 84 -42.36 -15.65 -34.75
CA LEU A 84 -43.62 -15.89 -34.03
C LEU A 84 -44.76 -14.96 -34.45
N ASN A 85 -44.46 -13.80 -35.04
CA ASN A 85 -45.46 -12.89 -35.58
C ASN A 85 -45.87 -13.22 -37.04
N ASP A 86 -45.25 -14.23 -37.67
CA ASP A 86 -45.66 -14.70 -38.99
C ASP A 86 -47.00 -15.44 -38.89
N LYS A 87 -47.94 -15.11 -39.77
CA LYS A 87 -49.31 -15.66 -39.75
C LYS A 87 -49.39 -17.10 -40.27
N ASN A 88 -48.33 -17.59 -40.92
CA ASN A 88 -48.31 -18.91 -41.57
C ASN A 88 -47.53 -19.97 -40.77
N ILE A 89 -47.20 -19.71 -39.51
CA ILE A 89 -46.41 -20.64 -38.70
C ILE A 89 -47.25 -21.84 -38.23
N SER A 90 -46.63 -23.03 -38.21
CA SER A 90 -47.27 -24.23 -37.68
C SER A 90 -47.29 -24.23 -36.16
N GLU A 91 -48.31 -24.81 -35.51
CA GLU A 91 -48.39 -24.95 -34.04
C GLU A 91 -47.13 -25.62 -33.44
N LYS A 92 -46.56 -26.60 -34.16
CA LYS A 92 -45.34 -27.29 -33.71
C LYS A 92 -44.13 -26.34 -33.71
N GLU A 93 -43.98 -25.56 -34.78
CA GLU A 93 -42.90 -24.59 -34.91
C GLU A 93 -43.06 -23.42 -33.94
N GLU A 94 -44.30 -23.00 -33.68
CA GLU A 94 -44.61 -22.01 -32.64
C GLU A 94 -44.18 -22.48 -31.24
N GLY A 95 -44.49 -23.74 -30.89
CA GLY A 95 -44.09 -24.33 -29.62
C GLY A 95 -42.56 -24.41 -29.44
N GLU A 96 -41.85 -24.80 -30.50
CA GLU A 96 -40.38 -24.86 -30.51
C GLU A 96 -39.77 -23.45 -30.35
N LEU A 97 -40.29 -22.46 -31.07
CA LEU A 97 -39.81 -21.07 -30.98
C LEU A 97 -40.09 -20.43 -29.61
N ARG A 98 -41.27 -20.67 -29.02
CA ARG A 98 -41.58 -20.20 -27.65
C ARG A 98 -40.64 -20.82 -26.60
N SER A 99 -40.30 -22.09 -26.77
CA SER A 99 -39.34 -22.77 -25.90
C SER A 99 -37.95 -22.18 -26.02
N GLN A 100 -37.46 -21.98 -27.26
CA GLN A 100 -36.17 -21.32 -27.52
C GLN A 100 -36.15 -19.89 -26.97
N LEU A 101 -37.24 -19.14 -27.12
CA LEU A 101 -37.36 -17.78 -26.59
C LEU A 101 -37.21 -17.74 -25.08
N THR A 102 -37.83 -18.68 -24.37
CA THR A 102 -37.72 -18.78 -22.90
C THR A 102 -36.27 -19.04 -22.47
N ILE A 103 -35.56 -19.93 -23.17
CA ILE A 103 -34.15 -20.24 -22.90
C ILE A 103 -33.27 -19.01 -23.14
N LEU A 104 -33.44 -18.33 -24.28
CA LEU A 104 -32.64 -17.16 -24.61
C LEU A 104 -32.89 -15.99 -23.65
N GLN A 105 -34.14 -15.81 -23.18
CA GLN A 105 -34.47 -14.82 -22.15
C GLN A 105 -33.78 -15.14 -20.82
N ALA A 106 -33.79 -16.40 -20.39
CA ALA A 106 -33.07 -16.81 -19.18
C ALA A 106 -31.56 -16.56 -19.30
N GLN A 107 -30.95 -16.92 -20.44
CA GLN A 107 -29.54 -16.64 -20.71
C GLN A 107 -29.24 -15.14 -20.70
N LEU A 108 -30.12 -14.31 -21.27
CA LEU A 108 -29.97 -12.86 -21.28
C LEU A 108 -29.98 -12.28 -19.86
N ASP A 109 -30.88 -12.75 -19.00
CA ASP A 109 -30.97 -12.32 -17.62
C ASP A 109 -29.73 -12.73 -16.81
N ASP A 110 -29.20 -13.94 -17.04
CA ASP A 110 -27.95 -14.41 -16.43
C ASP A 110 -26.75 -13.55 -16.85
N VAL A 111 -26.63 -13.23 -18.14
CA VAL A 111 -25.57 -12.34 -18.66
C VAL A 111 -25.67 -10.95 -18.04
N LYS A 112 -26.88 -10.37 -17.96
CA LYS A 112 -27.11 -9.07 -17.31
C LYS A 112 -26.73 -9.08 -15.83
N LYS A 113 -27.07 -10.16 -15.13
CA LYS A 113 -26.71 -10.36 -13.72
C LYS A 113 -25.20 -10.48 -13.55
N ASN A 114 -24.52 -11.25 -14.40
CA ASN A 114 -23.06 -11.37 -14.37
C ASN A 114 -22.38 -10.03 -14.67
N ASN A 115 -22.85 -9.28 -15.67
CA ASN A 115 -22.37 -7.94 -15.98
C ASN A 115 -22.52 -6.99 -14.79
N LYS A 116 -23.64 -7.07 -14.06
CA LYS A 116 -23.85 -6.28 -12.83
C LYS A 116 -22.84 -6.67 -11.74
N ASN A 117 -22.66 -7.97 -11.48
CA ASN A 117 -21.72 -8.45 -10.47
C ASN A 117 -20.28 -8.02 -10.77
N LEU A 118 -19.87 -8.07 -12.05
CA LEU A 118 -18.56 -7.61 -12.50
C LEU A 118 -18.36 -6.10 -12.28
N ARG A 119 -19.39 -5.28 -12.50
CA ARG A 119 -19.35 -3.84 -12.19
C ARG A 119 -19.20 -3.58 -10.68
N ASP A 120 -19.93 -4.34 -9.87
CA ASP A 120 -19.85 -4.24 -8.41
C ASP A 120 -18.46 -4.68 -7.89
N GLU A 121 -17.88 -5.74 -8.47
CA GLU A 121 -16.50 -6.17 -8.18
C GLU A 121 -15.48 -5.08 -8.55
N LYS A 122 -15.64 -4.44 -9.71
CA LYS A 122 -14.78 -3.33 -10.14
C LYS A 122 -14.82 -2.15 -9.17
N GLU A 123 -15.99 -1.78 -8.68
CA GLU A 123 -16.15 -0.71 -7.69
C GLU A 123 -15.52 -1.09 -6.34
N ASN A 124 -15.62 -2.36 -5.94
CA ASN A 124 -14.93 -2.85 -4.74
C ASN A 124 -13.40 -2.82 -4.90
N ASN A 125 -12.88 -3.19 -6.06
CA ASN A 125 -11.45 -3.09 -6.37
C ASN A 125 -10.96 -1.64 -6.33
N ARG A 126 -11.76 -0.69 -6.83
CA ARG A 126 -11.47 0.75 -6.72
C ARG A 126 -11.37 1.20 -5.27
N LYS A 127 -12.32 0.82 -4.42
CA LYS A 127 -12.29 1.14 -2.98
C LYS A 127 -11.10 0.49 -2.27
N GLU A 128 -10.72 -0.72 -2.66
CA GLU A 128 -9.53 -1.39 -2.12
C GLU A 128 -8.24 -0.67 -2.53
N ARG A 129 -8.14 -0.27 -3.80
CA ARG A 129 -7.04 0.53 -4.33
C ARG A 129 -6.87 1.84 -3.55
N ASP A 130 -7.95 2.58 -3.33
CA ASP A 130 -7.92 3.85 -2.58
C ASP A 130 -7.45 3.63 -1.13
N ARG A 131 -7.88 2.53 -0.49
CA ARG A 131 -7.42 2.15 0.85
C ARG A 131 -5.92 1.85 0.87
N ILE A 132 -5.42 1.09 -0.11
CA ILE A 132 -3.99 0.77 -0.21
C ILE A 132 -3.15 2.03 -0.47
N LEU A 133 -3.62 2.92 -1.35
CA LEU A 133 -2.92 4.19 -1.63
C LEU A 133 -2.84 5.09 -0.38
N LYS A 134 -3.91 5.16 0.41
CA LYS A 134 -3.88 5.85 1.72
C LYS A 134 -2.86 5.22 2.65
N MET A 135 -2.86 3.89 2.78
CA MET A 135 -1.89 3.18 3.63
C MET A 135 -0.45 3.44 3.21
N ILE A 136 -0.14 3.42 1.91
CA ILE A 136 1.20 3.76 1.40
C ILE A 136 1.57 5.21 1.75
N SER A 137 0.65 6.16 1.56
CA SER A 137 0.84 7.56 1.94
C SER A 137 1.12 7.72 3.44
N ASP A 138 0.37 7.04 4.30
CA ASP A 138 0.51 7.13 5.76
C ASP A 138 1.83 6.52 6.25
N ILE A 139 2.30 5.44 5.62
CA ILE A 139 3.63 4.88 5.88
C ILE A 139 4.72 5.89 5.47
N GLY A 140 4.53 6.58 4.35
CA GLY A 140 5.44 7.60 3.81
C GLY A 140 5.54 8.85 4.67
N LYS A 141 4.43 9.37 5.20
CA LYS A 141 4.42 10.58 6.07
C LYS A 141 5.17 10.39 7.38
N ASN A 142 5.15 9.17 7.94
CA ASN A 142 5.87 8.81 9.16
C ASN A 142 7.41 8.74 9.00
N ILE A 143 7.99 9.30 7.93
CA ILE A 143 9.43 9.36 7.67
C ILE A 143 10.00 10.75 8.00
N ASP A 144 9.18 11.82 7.95
CA ASP A 144 9.65 13.21 8.01
C ASP A 144 9.55 13.91 9.37
N GLU A 145 9.04 13.26 10.42
CA GLU A 145 8.77 13.99 11.67
C GLU A 145 10.00 14.10 12.58
N LYS A 146 10.76 15.17 12.34
CA LYS A 146 11.39 16.10 13.32
C LYS A 146 12.39 15.58 14.36
N HIS A 147 12.49 14.29 14.66
CA HIS A 147 13.37 13.81 15.75
C HIS A 147 14.87 13.90 15.43
N TRP A 148 15.25 13.81 14.15
CA TRP A 148 16.67 13.78 13.78
C TRP A 148 17.42 15.11 14.03
N ILE A 149 16.73 16.25 13.91
CA ILE A 149 17.33 17.58 14.11
C ILE A 149 17.51 17.86 15.60
N TRP A 150 16.52 17.51 16.44
CA TRP A 150 16.59 17.72 17.88
C TRP A 150 17.61 16.79 18.56
N ASP A 151 17.70 15.53 18.13
CA ASP A 151 18.71 14.57 18.61
C ASP A 151 20.14 15.03 18.27
N PHE A 152 20.34 15.63 17.10
CA PHE A 152 21.64 16.16 16.67
C PHE A 152 22.05 17.41 17.48
N LEU A 153 21.13 18.37 17.62
CA LEU A 153 21.35 19.61 18.38
C LEU A 153 21.60 19.36 19.87
N THR A 154 20.92 18.38 20.48
CA THR A 154 21.16 18.06 21.90
C THR A 154 22.50 17.39 22.13
N LEU A 155 22.99 16.56 21.20
CA LEU A 155 24.27 15.86 21.36
C LEU A 155 25.48 16.79 21.24
N GLU A 156 25.48 17.71 20.28
CA GLU A 156 26.53 18.72 20.13
C GLU A 156 26.57 19.67 21.34
N ASN A 157 25.41 20.09 21.83
CA ASN A 157 25.31 20.96 23.01
C ASN A 157 25.83 20.26 24.28
N ILE A 158 25.58 18.96 24.46
CA ILE A 158 26.10 18.19 25.61
C ILE A 158 27.63 18.06 25.53
N LEU A 159 28.19 17.79 24.35
CA LEU A 159 29.64 17.69 24.16
C LEU A 159 30.35 19.04 24.37
N LEU A 160 29.79 20.12 23.85
CA LEU A 160 30.32 21.47 24.04
C LEU A 160 30.29 21.89 25.51
N MET A 161 29.18 21.64 26.22
CA MET A 161 29.07 21.92 27.65
C MET A 161 30.07 21.09 28.48
N GLY A 162 30.25 19.82 28.14
CA GLY A 162 31.26 18.95 28.78
C GLY A 162 32.69 19.44 28.56
N GLY A 163 33.03 19.83 27.33
CA GLY A 163 34.35 20.40 26.99
C GLY A 163 34.62 21.73 27.71
N CYS A 164 33.64 22.64 27.72
CA CYS A 164 33.73 23.91 28.44
C CYS A 164 33.91 23.73 29.95
N TYR A 165 33.21 22.77 30.55
CA TYR A 165 33.34 22.48 31.98
C TYR A 165 34.73 21.94 32.35
N VAL A 166 35.29 21.05 31.52
CA VAL A 166 36.66 20.52 31.72
C VAL A 166 37.69 21.64 31.58
N MET A 167 37.59 22.47 30.54
CA MET A 167 38.43 23.65 30.35
C MET A 167 38.36 24.62 31.53
N TYR A 168 37.14 24.93 32.02
CA TYR A 168 36.94 25.77 33.19
C TYR A 168 37.60 25.19 34.44
N LYS A 169 37.51 23.88 34.67
CA LYS A 169 38.12 23.23 35.85
C LYS A 169 39.65 23.26 35.77
N LEU A 170 40.24 22.99 34.60
CA LEU A 170 41.68 23.08 34.37
C LEU A 170 42.21 24.50 34.62
N LEU A 171 41.55 25.51 34.05
CA LEU A 171 41.92 26.93 34.23
C LEU A 171 41.75 27.43 35.67
N LYS A 172 40.86 26.80 36.46
CA LYS A 172 40.65 27.14 37.87
C LYS A 172 41.67 26.46 38.79
N GLU A 173 42.15 25.27 38.42
CA GLU A 173 43.19 24.56 39.17
C GLU A 173 44.60 25.14 38.92
N GLU A 174 44.88 25.72 37.74
CA GLU A 174 46.13 26.47 37.48
C GLU A 174 46.23 27.82 38.23
N LYS A 175 45.13 28.32 38.79
CA LYS A 175 45.09 29.57 39.57
C LYS A 175 45.22 29.37 41.08
N LYS A 176 45.56 28.16 41.55
CA LYS A 176 45.88 27.85 42.96
C LYS A 176 47.29 27.31 43.07
#